data_AF-A0A0C9YIM7-F1
#
_entry.id   AF-A0A0C9YIM7-F1
#
_cell.length_a   1.000
_cell.length_b   1.000
_cell.length_c   1.000
_cell.angle_alpha   90.00
_cell.angle_beta   90.00
_cell.angle_gamma   90.00
#
_symmetry.space_group_name_H-M   'P 1'
#
loop_
_entity.id
_entity.type
_entity.pdbx_description
1 polymer ?
#
loop_
_entity_poly.entity_id
_entity_poly.type
_entity_poly.pdbx_seq_one_letter_code
_entity_poly.pdbx_strand_id
1 'polypeptide(L)'
;AFQATKVVRESNTAIPEGHWMWADSAYPLEPWCISPFKRPRGGNLSRNQSVYNRYLSKVRVWIEHAFAALKGRFQSLRELRLKIWNKEDLYIAIYWVECCLVLHNMIIRFEE
;
A
#
# COMPACT_ATOMS: atom_id res chain seq x y z
N ALA A 1 5.58 -12.02 -7.82
CA ALA A 1 5.29 -10.61 -8.12
C ALA A 1 6.03 -9.66 -7.16
N PHE A 2 5.66 -9.57 -5.88
CA PHE A 2 6.29 -8.62 -4.93
C PHE A 2 7.82 -8.74 -4.82
N GLN A 3 8.35 -9.97 -4.73
CA GLN A 3 9.80 -10.22 -4.64
C GLN A 3 10.61 -9.70 -5.85
N ALA A 4 9.95 -9.47 -6.99
CA ALA A 4 10.59 -8.94 -8.19
C ALA A 4 10.59 -7.40 -8.25
N THR A 5 9.93 -6.74 -7.29
CA THR A 5 9.83 -5.27 -7.26
C THR A 5 11.17 -4.64 -6.87
N LYS A 6 11.39 -3.41 -7.34
CA LYS A 6 12.61 -2.63 -7.04
C LYS A 6 12.81 -2.47 -5.53
N VAL A 7 11.74 -2.25 -4.77
CA VAL A 7 11.81 -2.04 -3.32
C VAL A 7 12.40 -3.24 -2.57
N VAL A 8 12.16 -4.46 -3.07
CA VAL A 8 12.76 -5.68 -2.51
C VAL A 8 14.19 -5.84 -2.99
N ARG A 9 14.45 -5.68 -4.29
CA ARG A 9 15.76 -5.94 -4.90
C ARG A 9 16.82 -4.92 -4.51
N GLU A 10 16.41 -3.70 -4.21
CA GLU A 10 17.27 -2.55 -3.98
C GLU A 10 16.85 -1.79 -2.72
N SER A 11 16.38 -2.52 -1.69
CA SER A 11 15.85 -1.93 -0.44
C SER A 11 16.78 -0.90 0.21
N ASN A 12 18.09 -1.15 0.20
CA ASN A 12 19.11 -0.23 0.74
C ASN A 12 19.19 1.12 0.03
N THR A 13 18.66 1.23 -1.20
CA THR A 13 18.62 2.49 -1.96
C THR A 13 17.21 3.04 -2.09
N ALA A 14 16.20 2.16 -2.11
CA ALA A 14 14.80 2.53 -2.23
C ALA A 14 14.23 3.10 -0.93
N ILE A 15 14.79 2.71 0.22
CA ILE A 15 14.40 3.16 1.55
C ILE A 15 15.60 3.89 2.16
N PRO A 16 15.43 5.13 2.65
CA PRO A 16 16.51 5.86 3.28
C PRO A 16 17.14 5.08 4.45
N GLU A 17 18.43 5.29 4.68
CA GLU A 17 19.14 4.67 5.79
C GLU A 17 18.46 4.97 7.14
N GLY A 18 18.37 3.95 8.00
CA GLY A 18 17.69 4.05 9.29
C GLY A 18 16.15 4.08 9.22
N HIS A 19 15.56 3.98 8.03
CA HIS A 19 14.10 3.97 7.86
C HIS A 19 13.58 2.57 7.49
N TRP A 20 12.28 2.39 7.72
CA TRP A 20 11.56 1.16 7.42
C TRP A 20 10.11 1.50 7.05
N MET A 21 9.42 0.55 6.41
CA MET A 21 8.02 0.72 6.03
C MET A 21 7.13 -0.28 6.77
N TRP A 22 5.93 0.16 7.12
CA TRP A 22 4.88 -0.76 7.51
C TRP A 22 4.32 -1.48 6.30
N ALA A 23 4.12 -2.78 6.43
CA ALA A 23 3.54 -3.62 5.40
C ALA A 23 2.35 -4.43 5.93
N ASP A 24 1.55 -4.96 5.02
CA ASP A 24 0.52 -5.93 5.37
C ASP A 24 1.12 -7.27 5.85
N SER A 25 0.33 -8.05 6.57
CA SER A 25 0.65 -9.40 7.06
C SER A 25 1.00 -10.42 5.98
N ALA A 26 0.63 -10.14 4.71
CA ALA A 26 0.99 -10.94 3.55
C ALA A 26 2.47 -10.76 3.12
N TYR A 27 3.13 -9.68 3.54
CA TYR A 27 4.53 -9.40 3.22
C TYR A 27 5.49 -10.00 4.25
N PRO A 28 6.72 -10.34 3.86
CA PRO A 28 7.73 -10.86 4.79
C PRO A 28 8.11 -9.80 5.83
N LEU A 29 8.56 -10.27 6.99
CA LEU A 29 9.18 -9.43 8.00
C LEU A 29 10.67 -9.29 7.67
N GLU A 30 11.10 -8.07 7.35
CA GLU A 30 12.49 -7.73 6.99
C GLU A 30 12.92 -6.46 7.75
N PRO A 31 14.23 -6.16 7.87
CA PRO A 31 14.71 -4.94 8.54
C PRO A 31 14.09 -3.63 8.00
N TRP A 32 13.71 -3.64 6.72
CA TRP A 32 13.13 -2.51 6.02
C TRP A 32 11.60 -2.64 5.81
N CYS A 33 11.00 -3.80 6.15
CA CYS A 33 9.58 -4.12 5.93
C CYS A 33 8.97 -4.76 7.19
N ILE A 34 8.23 -3.98 7.96
CA ILE A 34 7.68 -4.40 9.24
C ILE A 34 6.19 -4.73 9.10
N SER A 35 5.84 -6.00 9.28
CA SER A 35 4.47 -6.52 9.21
C SER A 35 3.85 -6.73 10.60
N PRO A 36 2.50 -6.83 10.71
CA PRO A 36 1.84 -7.13 11.98
C PRO A 36 2.26 -8.47 12.56
N PHE A 37 2.27 -8.57 13.90
CA PHE A 37 2.47 -9.86 14.56
C PHE A 37 1.31 -10.81 14.27
N LYS A 38 1.64 -12.00 13.78
CA LYS A 38 0.65 -13.08 13.58
C LYS A 38 0.42 -13.81 14.90
N ARG A 39 -0.83 -14.18 15.16
CA ARG A 39 -1.17 -14.98 16.34
C ARG A 39 -0.48 -16.36 16.24
N PRO A 40 0.29 -16.79 17.26
CA PRO A 40 0.90 -18.11 17.27
C PRO A 40 -0.17 -19.20 17.36
N ARG A 41 0.11 -20.41 16.83
CA ARG A 41 -0.80 -21.55 16.96
C ARG A 41 -0.99 -21.89 18.44
N GLY A 42 -2.25 -21.94 18.89
CA GLY A 42 -2.60 -22.27 20.27
C GLY A 42 -2.25 -21.20 21.31
N GLY A 43 -1.88 -19.99 20.90
CA GLY A 43 -1.48 -18.91 21.82
C GLY A 43 -2.07 -17.55 21.48
N ASN A 44 -1.82 -16.59 22.36
CA ASN A 44 -2.23 -15.19 22.18
C ASN A 44 -1.03 -14.30 21.90
N LEU A 45 -1.30 -13.15 21.27
CA LEU A 45 -0.31 -12.09 21.17
C LEU A 45 -0.04 -11.53 22.56
N SER A 46 1.21 -11.14 22.82
CA SER A 46 1.54 -10.39 24.03
C SER A 46 0.80 -9.04 24.04
N ARG A 47 0.74 -8.39 25.21
CA ARG A 47 0.17 -7.05 25.33
C ARG A 47 0.85 -6.06 24.37
N ASN A 48 2.18 -6.10 24.29
CA ASN A 48 2.95 -5.18 23.44
C ASN A 48 2.70 -5.45 21.95
N GLN A 49 2.63 -6.72 21.54
CA GLN A 49 2.30 -7.09 20.15
C GLN A 49 0.88 -6.64 19.78
N SER A 50 -0.07 -6.78 20.69
CA SER A 50 -1.45 -6.34 20.49
C SER A 50 -1.54 -4.81 20.38
N VAL A 51 -0.79 -4.07 21.21
CA VAL A 51 -0.70 -2.60 21.14
C VAL A 51 -0.10 -2.17 19.80
N TYR A 52 1.00 -2.79 19.38
CA TYR A 52 1.62 -2.52 18.08
C TYR A 52 0.64 -2.75 16.93
N ASN A 53 0.02 -3.94 16.87
CA ASN A 53 -0.96 -4.26 15.83
C ASN A 53 -2.14 -3.29 15.83
N ARG A 54 -2.61 -2.83 17.00
CA ARG A 54 -3.69 -1.84 17.10
C ARG A 54 -3.32 -0.50 16.46
N TYR A 55 -2.10 0.01 16.66
CA TYR A 55 -1.65 1.26 16.03
C TYR A 55 -1.51 1.08 14.52
N LEU A 56 -0.90 -0.02 14.08
CA LEU A 56 -0.78 -0.33 12.66
C LEU A 56 -2.16 -0.44 11.98
N SER A 57 -3.13 -1.08 12.63
CA SER A 57 -4.52 -1.15 12.14
C SER A 57 -5.14 0.24 11.99
N LYS A 58 -4.91 1.18 12.93
CA LYS A 58 -5.42 2.55 12.80
C LYS A 58 -4.86 3.24 11.55
N VAL A 59 -3.57 3.13 11.29
CA VAL A 59 -2.93 3.71 10.10
C VAL A 59 -3.50 3.08 8.83
N ARG A 60 -3.68 1.76 8.80
CA ARG A 60 -4.30 1.05 7.66
C ARG A 60 -5.72 1.56 7.38
N VAL A 61 -6.53 1.82 8.40
CA VAL A 61 -7.89 2.35 8.24
C VAL A 61 -7.89 3.69 7.49
N TRP A 62 -6.98 4.61 7.81
CA TRP A 62 -6.84 5.87 7.08
C TRP A 62 -6.47 5.66 5.61
N ILE A 63 -5.51 4.76 5.35
CA ILE A 63 -5.09 4.41 3.98
C ILE A 63 -6.26 3.77 3.19
N GLU A 64 -6.98 2.83 3.80
CA GLU A 64 -8.13 2.16 3.21
C GLU A 64 -9.25 3.18 2.89
N HIS A 65 -9.53 4.13 3.78
CA HIS A 65 -10.48 5.21 3.52
C HIS A 65 -10.04 6.12 2.37
N ALA A 66 -8.76 6.51 2.30
CA ALA A 66 -8.22 7.31 1.21
C ALA A 66 -8.39 6.60 -0.15
N PHE A 67 -8.02 5.31 -0.23
CA PHE A 67 -8.20 4.54 -1.45
C PHE A 67 -9.68 4.26 -1.78
N ALA A 68 -10.53 4.09 -0.78
CA ALA A 68 -11.98 3.96 -0.99
C ALA A 68 -12.57 5.25 -1.56
N ALA A 69 -12.17 6.42 -1.05
CA ALA A 69 -12.58 7.71 -1.59
C ALA A 69 -12.07 7.91 -3.03
N LEU A 70 -10.80 7.57 -3.30
CA LEU A 70 -10.21 7.62 -4.64
C LEU A 70 -11.00 6.77 -5.65
N LYS A 71 -11.23 5.49 -5.32
CA LYS A 71 -11.98 4.57 -6.20
C LYS A 71 -13.47 4.92 -6.29
N GLY A 72 -14.03 5.50 -5.22
CA GLY A 72 -15.38 6.04 -5.18
C GLY A 72 -15.57 7.20 -6.15
N ARG A 73 -14.58 8.09 -6.23
CA ARG A 73 -14.57 9.23 -7.16
C ARG A 73 -14.28 8.80 -8.59
N PHE A 74 -13.25 7.97 -8.78
CA PHE A 74 -12.86 7.46 -10.10
C PHE A 74 -13.23 5.99 -10.22
N GLN A 75 -14.49 5.71 -10.57
CA GLN A 75 -15.01 4.34 -10.70
C GLN A 75 -14.21 3.48 -11.70
N SER A 76 -13.49 4.10 -12.64
CA SER A 76 -12.55 3.43 -13.54
C SER A 76 -11.46 2.64 -12.80
N LEU A 77 -11.16 2.97 -11.53
CA LEU A 77 -10.17 2.29 -10.69
C LEU A 77 -10.75 1.13 -9.86
N ARG A 78 -12.07 0.96 -9.78
CA ARG A 78 -12.69 -0.06 -8.93
C ARG A 78 -12.40 -1.49 -9.42
N GLU A 79 -12.24 -1.65 -10.73
CA GLU A 79 -11.96 -2.92 -11.39
C GLU A 79 -11.11 -2.72 -12.66
N LEU A 80 -10.14 -1.79 -12.65
CA LEU A 80 -9.36 -1.31 -13.80
C LEU A 80 -9.45 -2.22 -15.04
N ARG A 81 -10.46 -1.97 -15.89
CA ARG A 81 -10.88 -2.89 -16.97
C ARG A 81 -10.05 -2.71 -18.25
N LEU A 82 -8.82 -2.23 -18.11
CA LEU A 82 -7.88 -2.07 -19.22
C LEU A 82 -7.28 -3.43 -19.54
N LYS A 83 -7.34 -3.83 -20.81
CA LYS A 83 -6.64 -5.03 -21.26
C LYS A 83 -5.17 -4.71 -21.41
N ILE A 84 -4.31 -5.51 -20.77
CA ILE A 84 -2.86 -5.34 -20.81
C ILE A 84 -2.26 -6.52 -21.57
N TRP A 85 -1.90 -6.30 -22.83
CA TRP A 85 -1.29 -7.31 -23.70
C TRP A 85 0.20 -7.08 -23.89
N ASN A 86 0.61 -5.82 -23.90
CA ASN A 86 1.98 -5.39 -24.13
C ASN A 86 2.42 -4.35 -23.09
N LYS A 87 3.64 -3.85 -23.27
CA LYS A 87 4.26 -2.88 -22.35
C LYS A 87 3.60 -1.52 -22.45
N GLU A 88 3.16 -1.12 -23.64
CA GLU A 88 2.48 0.13 -23.93
C GLU A 88 1.13 0.20 -23.17
N ASP A 89 0.34 -0.89 -23.20
CA ASP A 89 -0.91 -1.00 -22.44
C ASP A 89 -0.67 -0.87 -20.93
N LEU A 90 0.43 -1.45 -20.43
CA LEU A 90 0.83 -1.31 -19.02
C LEU A 90 1.14 0.14 -18.67
N TYR A 91 1.87 0.86 -19.52
CA TYR A 91 2.13 2.29 -19.30
C TYR A 91 0.85 3.12 -19.34
N ILE A 92 -0.08 2.83 -20.26
CA ILE A 92 -1.39 3.47 -20.29
C ILE A 92 -2.14 3.26 -18.97
N ALA A 93 -2.12 2.02 -18.43
CA ALA A 93 -2.74 1.73 -17.14
C ALA A 93 -2.08 2.49 -15.98
N ILE A 94 -0.75 2.61 -15.97
CA ILE A 94 0.00 3.39 -14.98
C ILE A 94 -0.40 4.87 -15.05
N TYR A 95 -0.32 5.48 -16.24
CA TYR A 95 -0.68 6.88 -16.43
C TYR A 95 -2.14 7.16 -16.06
N TRP A 96 -3.04 6.23 -16.35
CA TRP A 96 -4.44 6.34 -15.95
C TRP A 96 -4.61 6.43 -14.44
N VAL A 97 -3.92 5.56 -13.69
CA VAL A 97 -3.91 5.58 -12.22
C VAL A 97 -3.29 6.87 -11.69
N GLU A 98 -2.16 7.31 -12.26
CA GLU A 98 -1.48 8.56 -11.87
C GLU A 98 -2.37 9.78 -12.11
N CYS A 99 -3.01 9.89 -13.27
CA CYS A 99 -3.97 10.96 -13.57
C CYS A 99 -5.11 11.00 -12.54
N CYS A 100 -5.68 9.84 -12.19
CA CYS A 100 -6.72 9.79 -11.16
C CYS A 100 -6.20 10.27 -9.80
N LEU A 101 -4.97 9.90 -9.41
CA LEU A 101 -4.35 10.34 -8.16
C LEU A 101 -4.13 11.86 -8.14
N VAL A 102 -3.57 12.42 -9.22
CA VAL A 102 -3.33 13.87 -9.35
C VAL A 102 -4.64 14.63 -9.27
N LEU A 103 -5.64 14.23 -10.06
CA LEU A 103 -6.96 14.87 -10.06
C LEU A 103 -7.65 14.74 -8.71
N HIS A 104 -7.54 13.58 -8.04
CA HIS A 104 -8.09 13.38 -6.70
C HIS A 104 -7.52 14.38 -5.69
N ASN A 105 -6.19 14.54 -5.69
CA ASN A 105 -5.49 15.45 -4.78
C ASN A 105 -5.80 16.91 -5.10
N MET A 106 -5.91 17.27 -6.38
CA MET A 106 -6.36 18.61 -6.78
C MET A 106 -7.76 18.90 -6.24
N ILE A 107 -8.71 17.98 -6.43
CA ILE A 107 -10.09 18.15 -5.95
C ILE A 107 -10.13 18.33 -4.44
N ILE A 108 -9.44 17.47 -3.67
CA ILE A 108 -9.37 17.63 -2.20
C ILE A 108 -8.87 19.02 -1.84
N ARG A 109 -7.78 19.47 -2.47
CA ARG A 109 -7.18 20.79 -2.19
C ARG A 109 -8.08 21.97 -2.53
N PHE A 110 -9.00 21.84 -3.49
CA PHE A 110 -9.90 22.92 -3.90
C PHE A 110 -11.28 22.87 -3.20
N GLU A 111 -11.67 21.71 -2.66
CA GLU A 111 -12.90 21.53 -1.88
C GLU A 111 -12.73 21.84 -0.39
N GLU A 112 -11.48 21.81 0.12
CA GLU A 112 -11.07 22.31 1.44
C GLU A 112 -10.84 23.84 1.46
#